data_AF-A0A522DZM0-F1
#
_entry.id   AF-A0A522DZM0-F1
#
_cell.length_a   1.000
_cell.length_b   1.000
_cell.length_c   1.000
_cell.angle_alpha   90.00
_cell.angle_beta   90.00
_cell.angle_gamma   90.00
#
_symmetry.space_group_name_H-M   'P 1'
#
loop_
_entity.id
_entity.type
_entity.pdbx_description
1 polymer ?
#
loop_
_entity_poly.entity_id
_entity_poly.type
_entity_poly.pdbx_seq_one_letter_code
_entity_poly.pdbx_strand_id
1 'polypeptide(L)'
;MALAFLVSCSSHENHSPNTTNTKTEYFLDVNLFNLSGINKINNIPDYPYVEIQSPNDTTRTIIFYATKDISYTHKYKKLSNYWMRSFRFYGDTAWLTEFEYVYPDKILSLTFSITDRNEPYMLTTATVLESSHETTYMFEKGISVSPSPDVIKVIRNRISDSTLRKIQFMNGIMSIDENQIIDGKATLQKECYTIGDHSYFWWLYFGLGKEVSCN
;
A
#
# COMPACT_ATOMS: atom_id res chain seq x y z
N MET A 1 -18.26 41.32 39.55
CA MET A 1 -19.35 41.58 38.58
C MET A 1 -19.91 40.22 38.19
N ALA A 2 -21.16 39.97 38.55
CA ALA A 2 -21.86 38.69 38.47
C ALA A 2 -22.92 38.70 37.35
N LEU A 3 -23.54 37.53 37.14
CA LEU A 3 -24.66 37.16 36.27
C LEU A 3 -24.30 36.80 34.82
N ALA A 4 -24.86 35.76 34.19
CA ALA A 4 -26.07 34.99 34.49
C ALA A 4 -25.99 33.53 33.97
N PHE A 5 -26.76 32.68 34.64
CA PHE A 5 -27.23 31.36 34.21
C PHE A 5 -28.11 31.44 32.95
N LEU A 6 -27.98 30.45 32.06
CA LEU A 6 -29.11 29.87 31.33
C LEU A 6 -28.97 28.34 31.30
N VAL A 7 -29.94 27.69 31.93
CA VAL A 7 -30.27 26.27 31.81
C VAL A 7 -31.46 26.16 30.87
N SER A 8 -31.49 25.08 30.07
CA SER A 8 -32.64 24.43 29.39
C SER A 8 -32.27 24.10 27.93
N CYS A 9 -32.53 22.94 27.33
CA CYS A 9 -33.19 21.71 27.74
C CYS A 9 -32.63 20.57 26.88
N SER A 10 -32.69 19.35 27.40
CA SER A 10 -32.27 18.13 26.73
C SER A 10 -33.10 17.82 25.49
N SER A 11 -32.44 17.62 24.35
CA SER A 11 -32.83 16.56 23.42
C SER A 11 -31.91 15.38 23.67
N HIS A 12 -32.41 14.38 24.41
CA HIS A 12 -31.84 13.05 24.35
C HIS A 12 -32.10 12.51 22.94
N GLU A 13 -31.17 12.79 22.03
CA GLU A 13 -31.02 11.95 20.85
C GLU A 13 -30.61 10.58 21.36
N ASN A 14 -31.56 9.65 21.33
CA ASN A 14 -31.29 8.23 21.37
C ASN A 14 -30.44 7.90 20.13
N HIS A 15 -29.13 8.11 20.24
CA HIS A 15 -28.18 7.41 19.40
C HIS A 15 -28.25 5.94 19.79
N SER A 16 -29.17 5.23 19.14
CA SER A 16 -29.05 3.80 18.98
C SER A 16 -27.63 3.52 18.48
N PRO A 17 -26.82 2.70 19.17
CA PRO A 17 -25.51 2.34 18.65
C PRO A 17 -25.78 1.56 17.37
N ASN A 18 -25.55 2.23 16.23
CA ASN A 18 -25.66 1.61 14.93
C ASN A 18 -24.49 0.63 14.84
N THR A 19 -24.69 -0.57 15.38
CA THR A 19 -23.75 -1.69 15.28
C THR A 19 -23.71 -2.11 13.82
N THR A 20 -22.88 -1.39 13.05
CA THR A 20 -22.50 -1.81 11.72
C THR A 20 -21.70 -3.08 11.92
N ASN A 21 -22.35 -4.23 11.77
CA ASN A 21 -21.71 -5.54 11.82
C ASN A 21 -20.59 -5.53 10.78
N THR A 22 -19.36 -5.33 11.25
CA THR A 22 -18.19 -5.30 10.39
C THR A 22 -18.00 -6.71 9.84
N LYS A 23 -18.12 -6.86 8.52
CA LYS A 23 -17.87 -8.15 7.88
C LYS A 23 -16.35 -8.41 7.93
N THR A 24 -15.95 -9.45 8.65
CA THR A 24 -14.57 -9.90 8.74
C THR A 24 -14.42 -11.24 8.03
N GLU A 25 -13.42 -11.35 7.15
CA GLU A 25 -13.10 -12.57 6.40
C GLU A 25 -11.59 -12.80 6.38
N TYR A 26 -11.19 -14.07 6.32
CA TYR A 26 -9.79 -14.49 6.36
C TYR A 26 -9.39 -15.18 5.05
N PHE A 27 -8.14 -15.00 4.63
CA PHE A 27 -7.62 -15.45 3.35
C PHE A 27 -6.14 -15.83 3.45
N LEU A 28 -5.66 -16.67 2.54
CA LEU A 28 -4.22 -16.95 2.45
C LEU A 28 -3.45 -15.82 1.77
N ASP A 29 -4.14 -14.99 0.98
CA ASP A 29 -3.52 -13.99 0.13
C ASP A 29 -4.54 -12.89 -0.26
N VAL A 30 -4.10 -11.85 -0.96
CA VAL A 30 -4.87 -10.68 -1.36
C VAL A 30 -4.55 -10.27 -2.80
N ASN A 31 -5.57 -9.85 -3.53
CA ASN A 31 -5.41 -9.08 -4.75
C ASN A 31 -5.55 -7.59 -4.40
N LEU A 32 -4.45 -6.84 -4.40
CA LEU A 32 -4.53 -5.42 -4.04
C LEU A 32 -5.27 -4.58 -5.07
N PHE A 33 -5.28 -4.90 -6.37
CA PHE A 33 -5.97 -4.08 -7.40
C PHE A 33 -7.47 -3.91 -7.13
N ASN A 34 -8.09 -4.87 -6.43
CA ASN A 34 -9.48 -4.81 -6.02
C ASN A 34 -9.68 -4.94 -4.50
N LEU A 35 -8.57 -4.99 -3.75
CA LEU A 35 -8.49 -5.19 -2.30
C LEU A 35 -9.30 -6.41 -1.81
N SER A 36 -9.43 -7.46 -2.62
CA SER A 36 -10.17 -8.67 -2.27
C SER A 36 -9.23 -9.80 -1.88
N GLY A 37 -9.72 -10.69 -1.02
CA GLY A 37 -8.93 -11.83 -0.58
C GLY A 37 -8.93 -12.97 -1.60
N ILE A 38 -7.84 -13.71 -1.63
CA ILE A 38 -7.63 -14.90 -2.46
C ILE A 38 -7.56 -16.12 -1.55
N ASN A 39 -8.20 -17.22 -1.93
CA ASN A 39 -8.24 -18.48 -1.15
C ASN A 39 -8.78 -18.25 0.27
N LYS A 40 -10.10 -18.07 0.38
CA LYS A 40 -10.80 -17.87 1.67
C LYS A 40 -10.57 -19.05 2.60
N ILE A 41 -10.26 -18.76 3.87
CA ILE A 41 -10.02 -19.76 4.91
C ILE A 41 -11.13 -19.69 5.98
N ASN A 42 -11.61 -20.85 6.39
CA ASN A 42 -12.60 -20.97 7.47
C ASN A 42 -11.95 -21.35 8.81
N ASN A 43 -10.82 -22.06 8.76
CA ASN A 43 -9.97 -22.37 9.91
C ASN A 43 -8.68 -21.56 9.75
N ILE A 44 -8.44 -20.63 10.65
CA ILE A 44 -7.28 -19.74 10.60
C ILE A 44 -6.02 -20.59 10.87
N PRO A 45 -5.04 -20.63 9.94
CA PRO A 45 -3.75 -21.30 10.18
C PRO A 45 -2.94 -20.51 11.19
N ASP A 46 -1.77 -20.99 11.59
CA ASP A 46 -0.88 -20.21 12.45
C ASP A 46 -0.47 -18.91 11.74
N TYR A 47 0.41 -18.97 10.73
CA TYR A 47 0.88 -17.83 9.93
C TYR A 47 1.48 -18.32 8.59
N PRO A 48 1.57 -17.48 7.54
CA PRO A 48 0.94 -16.17 7.39
C PRO A 48 -0.52 -16.28 6.90
N TYR A 49 -1.31 -15.24 7.16
CA TYR A 49 -2.65 -15.09 6.58
C TYR A 49 -3.07 -13.62 6.51
N VAL A 50 -4.17 -13.34 5.82
CA VAL A 50 -4.72 -12.01 5.63
C VAL A 50 -6.13 -11.95 6.23
N GLU A 51 -6.40 -10.94 7.05
CA GLU A 51 -7.75 -10.57 7.47
C GLU A 51 -8.22 -9.34 6.69
N ILE A 52 -9.45 -9.39 6.17
CA ILE A 52 -10.09 -8.25 5.51
C ILE A 52 -11.36 -7.91 6.27
N GLN A 53 -11.40 -6.69 6.79
CA GLN A 53 -12.57 -6.10 7.45
C GLN A 53 -13.20 -5.07 6.51
N SER A 54 -14.49 -5.21 6.26
CA SER A 54 -15.29 -4.26 5.47
C SER A 54 -16.41 -3.67 6.34
N PRO A 55 -16.12 -2.63 7.15
CA PRO A 55 -17.13 -1.98 7.98
C PRO A 55 -18.23 -1.30 7.16
N ASN A 56 -17.91 -0.86 5.93
CA ASN A 56 -18.86 -0.32 4.96
C ASN A 56 -18.26 -0.37 3.53
N ASP A 57 -19.03 0.02 2.52
CA ASP A 57 -18.61 -0.01 1.10
C ASP A 57 -17.48 0.98 0.74
N THR A 58 -17.15 1.89 1.65
CA THR A 58 -16.16 2.96 1.44
C THR A 58 -14.94 2.85 2.34
N THR A 59 -14.89 1.86 3.23
CA THR A 59 -13.79 1.69 4.17
C THR A 59 -13.42 0.21 4.20
N ARG A 60 -12.14 -0.09 4.07
CA ARG A 60 -11.62 -1.45 4.15
C ARG A 60 -10.35 -1.46 4.97
N THR A 61 -10.25 -2.38 5.92
CA THR A 61 -9.02 -2.64 6.64
C THR A 61 -8.49 -4.00 6.21
N ILE A 62 -7.22 -4.06 5.82
CA ILE A 62 -6.52 -5.30 5.51
C ILE A 62 -5.42 -5.46 6.55
N ILE A 63 -5.39 -6.60 7.22
CA ILE A 63 -4.38 -6.92 8.23
C ILE A 63 -3.60 -8.13 7.73
N PHE A 64 -2.30 -7.94 7.53
CA PHE A 64 -1.37 -8.99 7.13
C PHE A 64 -0.74 -9.55 8.40
N TYR A 65 -1.02 -10.81 8.72
CA TYR A 65 -0.43 -11.51 9.85
C TYR A 65 0.76 -12.32 9.34
N ALA A 66 1.98 -11.78 9.47
CA ALA A 66 3.18 -12.40 8.94
C ALA A 66 3.74 -13.46 9.90
N THR A 67 3.74 -13.15 11.19
CA THR A 67 4.11 -14.06 12.28
C THR A 67 3.25 -13.76 13.51
N LYS A 68 3.43 -14.53 14.59
CA LYS A 68 2.77 -14.27 15.87
C LYS A 68 3.01 -12.88 16.45
N ASP A 69 4.15 -12.27 16.12
CA ASP A 69 4.59 -11.00 16.68
C ASP A 69 4.51 -9.86 15.66
N ILE A 70 4.32 -10.18 14.37
CA ILE A 70 4.41 -9.23 13.27
C ILE A 70 3.11 -9.20 12.49
N SER A 71 2.47 -8.03 12.50
CA SER A 71 1.34 -7.74 11.63
C SER A 71 1.40 -6.33 11.07
N TYR A 72 0.82 -6.16 9.87
CA TYR A 72 0.74 -4.88 9.16
C TYR A 72 -0.72 -4.55 8.91
N THR A 73 -1.17 -3.35 9.28
CA THR A 73 -2.55 -2.92 9.10
C THR A 73 -2.64 -1.82 8.05
N HIS A 74 -3.37 -2.09 6.96
CA HIS A 74 -3.65 -1.14 5.91
C HIS A 74 -5.11 -0.69 5.97
N LYS A 75 -5.33 0.61 6.17
CA LYS A 75 -6.67 1.20 6.20
C LYS A 75 -6.90 1.98 4.92
N TYR A 76 -7.82 1.51 4.10
CA TYR A 76 -8.21 2.10 2.84
C TYR A 76 -9.54 2.83 2.96
N LYS A 77 -9.62 3.99 2.31
CA LYS A 77 -10.86 4.72 2.06
C LYS A 77 -11.13 4.78 0.56
N LYS A 78 -12.34 4.40 0.15
CA LYS A 78 -12.78 4.53 -1.23
C LYS A 78 -13.07 6.00 -1.52
N LEU A 79 -12.46 6.50 -2.58
CA LEU A 79 -12.76 7.77 -3.23
C LEU A 79 -13.24 7.44 -4.64
N SER A 80 -13.86 8.42 -5.32
CA SER A 80 -14.43 8.34 -6.67
C SER A 80 -14.26 6.97 -7.37
N ASN A 81 -13.10 6.72 -7.99
CA ASN A 81 -12.77 5.49 -8.72
C ASN A 81 -11.53 4.75 -8.20
N TYR A 82 -11.07 5.01 -6.97
CA TYR A 82 -9.90 4.35 -6.39
C TYR A 82 -10.00 4.20 -4.87
N TRP A 83 -9.19 3.31 -4.31
CA TRP A 83 -8.96 3.24 -2.86
C TRP A 83 -7.68 3.98 -2.50
N MET A 84 -7.69 4.66 -1.36
CA MET A 84 -6.54 5.41 -0.88
C MET A 84 -6.18 4.95 0.52
N ARG A 85 -4.89 4.73 0.77
CA ARG A 85 -4.33 4.68 2.12
C ARG A 85 -3.18 5.67 2.23
N SER A 86 -2.90 6.07 3.46
CA SER A 86 -1.66 6.76 3.81
C SER A 86 -1.14 6.26 5.13
N PHE A 87 0.16 6.09 5.26
CA PHE A 87 0.79 5.76 6.53
C PHE A 87 2.13 6.45 6.64
N ARG A 88 2.52 6.69 7.89
CA ARG A 88 3.78 7.31 8.25
C ARG A 88 4.68 6.26 8.88
N PHE A 89 5.93 6.21 8.46
CA PHE A 89 6.93 5.29 8.99
C PHE A 89 8.27 6.02 9.13
N TYR A 90 9.15 5.48 9.99
CA TYR A 90 10.50 5.98 10.12
C TYR A 90 11.41 5.13 9.24
N GLY A 91 11.99 5.73 8.20
CA GLY A 91 13.03 5.10 7.38
C GLY A 91 14.39 5.20 8.06
N ASP A 92 15.46 4.99 7.30
CA ASP A 92 16.83 4.99 7.84
C ASP A 92 17.23 6.32 8.49
N THR A 93 16.82 7.44 7.89
CA THR A 93 17.29 8.77 8.28
C THR A 93 16.16 9.77 8.54
N ALA A 94 14.94 9.49 8.12
CA ALA A 94 13.84 10.45 8.17
C ALA A 94 12.47 9.80 8.35
N TRP A 95 11.53 10.60 8.85
CA TRP A 95 10.12 10.25 8.79
C TRP A 95 9.62 10.36 7.35
N LEU A 96 9.02 9.28 6.87
CA LEU A 96 8.44 9.18 5.55
C LEU A 96 6.92 9.03 5.68
N THR A 97 6.19 9.58 4.71
CA THR A 97 4.77 9.29 4.52
C THR A 97 4.58 8.72 3.14
N GLU A 98 3.96 7.55 3.08
CA GLU A 98 3.53 6.95 1.82
C GLU A 98 2.03 7.18 1.62
N PHE A 99 1.68 7.57 0.40
CA PHE A 99 0.31 7.60 -0.10
C PHE A 99 0.18 6.55 -1.19
N GLU A 100 -0.76 5.62 -1.04
CA GLU A 100 -1.04 4.60 -2.04
C GLU A 100 -2.47 4.80 -2.58
N TYR A 101 -2.56 4.79 -3.91
CA TYR A 101 -3.79 4.94 -4.69
C TYR A 101 -3.99 3.69 -5.53
N VAL A 102 -5.02 2.91 -5.20
CA VAL A 102 -5.34 1.64 -5.83
C VAL A 102 -6.52 1.83 -6.79
N TYR A 103 -6.20 1.80 -8.08
CA TYR A 103 -7.16 1.77 -9.18
C TYR A 103 -7.40 0.32 -9.63
N PRO A 104 -8.49 0.05 -10.39
CA PRO A 104 -8.75 -1.28 -10.93
C PRO A 104 -7.64 -1.85 -11.82
N ASP A 105 -6.87 -0.98 -12.49
CA ASP A 105 -5.84 -1.32 -13.47
C ASP A 105 -4.41 -1.03 -12.98
N LYS A 106 -4.25 -0.24 -11.91
CA LYS A 106 -2.94 0.16 -11.40
C LYS A 106 -2.90 0.48 -9.91
N ILE A 107 -1.72 0.41 -9.32
CA ILE A 107 -1.43 0.92 -7.98
C ILE A 107 -0.34 1.98 -8.11
N LEU A 108 -0.60 3.18 -7.57
CA LEU A 108 0.36 4.27 -7.47
C LEU A 108 0.75 4.45 -6.00
N SER A 109 2.04 4.31 -5.68
CA SER A 109 2.59 4.60 -4.35
C SER A 109 3.52 5.80 -4.44
N LEU A 110 3.32 6.78 -3.57
CA LEU A 110 4.10 8.01 -3.49
C LEU A 110 4.71 8.12 -2.10
N THR A 111 6.04 8.09 -2.02
CA THR A 111 6.76 8.25 -0.77
C THR A 111 7.32 9.65 -0.67
N PHE A 112 6.98 10.33 0.42
CA PHE A 112 7.42 11.68 0.70
C PHE A 112 8.26 11.70 1.98
N SER A 113 9.39 12.41 1.95
CA SER A 113 10.06 12.79 3.19
C SER A 113 9.33 13.97 3.83
N ILE A 114 9.17 13.88 5.15
CA ILE A 114 8.70 15.00 5.98
C ILE A 114 9.89 15.45 6.80
N THR A 115 10.41 16.61 6.43
CA THR A 115 11.52 17.28 7.11
C THR A 115 11.05 17.98 8.38
N ASP A 116 9.83 18.55 8.41
CA ASP A 116 9.16 19.06 9.63
C ASP A 116 7.64 19.26 9.46
N ARG A 117 6.87 19.44 10.56
CA ARG A 117 5.38 19.55 10.54
C ARG A 117 4.83 20.70 9.68
N ASN A 118 5.66 21.71 9.38
CA ASN A 118 5.30 22.89 8.61
C ASN A 118 6.00 22.93 7.23
N GLU A 119 6.77 21.90 6.89
CA GLU A 119 7.50 21.86 5.64
C GLU A 119 6.68 21.20 4.51
N PRO A 120 6.93 21.59 3.25
CA PRO A 120 6.26 20.98 2.12
C PRO A 120 6.63 19.50 2.03
N TYR A 121 5.69 18.70 1.52
CA TYR A 121 5.95 17.31 1.17
C TYR A 121 7.01 17.24 0.07
N MET A 122 8.11 16.54 0.34
CA MET A 122 9.19 16.32 -0.61
C MET A 122 9.08 14.91 -1.18
N LEU A 123 8.57 14.78 -2.41
CA LEU A 123 8.40 13.49 -3.08
C LEU A 123 9.78 12.91 -3.38
N THR A 124 10.12 11.77 -2.78
CA THR A 124 11.40 11.08 -2.97
C THR A 124 11.28 9.92 -3.94
N THR A 125 10.15 9.22 -3.92
CA THR A 125 9.92 8.01 -4.72
C THR A 125 8.48 7.97 -5.20
N ALA A 126 8.29 7.53 -6.44
CA ALA A 126 6.97 7.21 -6.96
C ALA A 126 7.00 5.86 -7.70
N THR A 127 6.14 4.93 -7.30
CA THR A 127 6.02 3.59 -7.90
C THR A 127 4.67 3.43 -8.57
N VAL A 128 4.65 2.92 -9.79
CA VAL A 128 3.45 2.57 -10.55
C VAL A 128 3.50 1.08 -10.84
N LEU A 129 2.56 0.31 -10.30
CA LEU A 129 2.36 -1.09 -10.60
C LEU A 129 1.13 -1.26 -11.51
N GLU A 130 1.33 -1.78 -12.71
CA GLU A 130 0.31 -2.00 -13.74
C GLU A 130 0.41 -3.44 -14.24
N SER A 131 -0.62 -4.25 -13.97
CA SER A 131 -0.63 -5.68 -14.33
C SER A 131 0.62 -6.41 -13.78
N SER A 132 1.55 -6.79 -14.65
CA SER A 132 2.80 -7.47 -14.35
C SER A 132 4.04 -6.57 -14.40
N HIS A 133 3.88 -5.25 -14.43
CA HIS A 133 5.00 -4.31 -14.53
C HIS A 133 4.99 -3.32 -13.38
N GLU A 134 6.12 -3.15 -12.72
CA GLU A 134 6.33 -2.14 -11.68
C GLU A 134 7.39 -1.16 -12.18
N THR A 135 7.07 0.13 -12.20
CA THR A 135 8.04 1.19 -12.50
C THR A 135 8.19 2.09 -11.29
N THR A 136 9.41 2.18 -10.77
CA THR A 136 9.78 3.07 -9.68
C THR A 136 10.61 4.22 -10.23
N TYR A 137 10.24 5.45 -9.88
CA TYR A 137 10.95 6.68 -10.18
C TYR A 137 11.55 7.24 -8.88
N MET A 138 12.82 7.63 -8.94
CA MET A 138 13.52 8.23 -7.82
C MET A 138 13.86 9.70 -8.10
N PHE A 139 13.79 10.51 -7.05
CA PHE A 139 14.02 11.95 -7.09
C PHE A 139 15.07 12.33 -6.04
N GLU A 140 16.34 12.40 -6.44
CA GLU A 140 17.48 12.52 -5.52
C GLU A 140 17.35 13.72 -4.55
N LYS A 141 16.94 14.89 -5.06
CA LYS A 141 16.75 16.12 -4.27
C LYS A 141 15.34 16.27 -3.70
N GLY A 142 14.47 15.31 -3.96
CA GLY A 142 13.04 15.41 -3.75
C GLY A 142 12.35 16.45 -4.64
N ILE A 143 11.03 16.37 -4.75
CA ILE A 143 10.22 17.37 -5.44
C ILE A 143 9.16 17.90 -4.48
N SER A 144 9.15 19.21 -4.23
CA SER A 144 8.11 19.87 -3.44
C SER A 144 6.78 19.86 -4.19
N VAL A 145 5.90 18.89 -3.87
CA VAL A 145 4.55 18.76 -4.45
C VAL A 145 3.60 18.19 -3.41
N SER A 146 2.32 18.57 -3.50
CA SER A 146 1.29 17.96 -2.67
C SER A 146 0.99 16.52 -3.12
N PRO A 147 0.67 15.61 -2.20
CA PRO A 147 0.22 14.26 -2.52
C PRO A 147 -1.03 14.29 -3.41
N SER A 148 -0.95 13.67 -4.58
CA SER A 148 -2.04 13.60 -5.55
C SER A 148 -1.87 12.43 -6.50
N PRO A 149 -2.94 11.74 -6.91
CA PRO A 149 -2.85 10.67 -7.90
C PRO A 149 -2.34 11.12 -9.28
N ASP A 150 -2.42 12.41 -9.59
CA ASP A 150 -1.98 12.96 -10.88
C ASP A 150 -0.51 13.42 -10.88
N VAL A 151 0.22 13.25 -9.77
CA VAL A 151 1.56 13.83 -9.60
C VAL A 151 2.56 13.39 -10.69
N ILE A 152 2.47 12.13 -11.16
CA ILE A 152 3.38 11.57 -12.18
C ILE A 152 3.39 12.42 -13.47
N LYS A 153 2.22 12.96 -13.86
CA LYS A 153 2.09 13.79 -15.07
C LYS A 153 2.89 15.09 -14.96
N VAL A 154 3.06 15.59 -13.74
CA VAL A 154 3.73 16.87 -13.46
C VAL A 154 5.24 16.70 -13.32
N ILE A 155 5.70 15.54 -12.86
CA ILE A 155 7.10 15.33 -12.46
C ILE A 155 7.94 14.51 -13.45
N ARG A 156 7.37 14.05 -14.56
CA ARG A 156 8.07 13.18 -15.53
C ARG A 156 9.42 13.74 -16.00
N ASN A 157 9.54 15.06 -16.14
CA ASN A 157 10.79 15.70 -16.59
C ASN A 157 11.85 15.88 -15.47
N ARG A 158 11.59 15.37 -14.26
CA ARG A 158 12.44 15.54 -13.08
C ARG A 158 12.94 14.22 -12.50
N ILE A 159 12.71 13.10 -13.19
CA ILE A 159 13.16 11.76 -12.80
C ILE A 159 14.69 11.76 -12.80
N SER A 160 15.29 11.35 -11.67
CA SER A 160 16.74 11.17 -11.56
C SER A 160 17.11 9.77 -12.02
N ASP A 161 16.50 8.76 -11.40
CA ASP A 161 16.71 7.35 -11.71
C ASP A 161 15.37 6.63 -11.86
N SER A 162 15.40 5.48 -12.52
CA SER A 162 14.22 4.64 -12.64
C SER A 162 14.55 3.17 -12.63
N THR A 163 13.68 2.38 -12.00
CA THR A 163 13.73 0.92 -12.03
C THR A 163 12.45 0.41 -12.67
N LEU A 164 12.57 -0.46 -13.67
CA LEU A 164 11.46 -1.18 -14.29
C LEU A 164 11.59 -2.67 -13.95
N ARG A 165 10.57 -3.24 -13.32
CA ARG A 165 10.45 -4.67 -13.04
C ARG A 165 9.34 -5.27 -13.87
N LYS A 166 9.63 -6.39 -14.52
CA LYS A 166 8.63 -7.25 -15.17
C LYS A 166 8.50 -8.54 -14.38
N ILE A 167 7.30 -8.79 -13.88
CA ILE A 167 6.98 -9.89 -12.98
C ILE A 167 6.26 -10.98 -13.78
N GLN A 168 6.72 -12.22 -13.68
CA GLN A 168 6.09 -13.36 -14.37
C GLN A 168 5.89 -14.51 -13.39
N PHE A 169 4.82 -15.27 -13.57
CA PHE A 169 4.48 -16.42 -12.73
C PHE A 169 4.39 -17.67 -13.61
N MET A 170 5.19 -18.68 -13.28
CA MET A 170 5.16 -19.97 -13.98
C MET A 170 5.46 -21.10 -13.00
N ASN A 171 4.56 -22.07 -12.90
CA ASN A 171 4.72 -23.28 -12.08
C ASN A 171 5.11 -23.00 -10.61
N GLY A 172 4.48 -22.00 -10.00
CA GLY A 172 4.75 -21.58 -8.61
C GLY A 172 6.07 -20.84 -8.40
N ILE A 173 6.75 -20.47 -9.49
CA ILE A 173 7.95 -19.62 -9.48
C ILE A 173 7.55 -18.25 -9.99
N MET A 174 7.93 -17.22 -9.24
CA MET A 174 7.90 -15.84 -9.66
C MET A 174 9.27 -15.46 -10.21
N SER A 175 9.34 -14.87 -11.40
CA SER A 175 10.55 -14.25 -11.93
C SER A 175 10.38 -12.74 -12.05
N ILE A 176 11.39 -11.99 -11.65
CA ILE A 176 11.46 -10.53 -11.78
C ILE A 176 12.62 -10.21 -12.70
N ASP A 177 12.32 -9.70 -13.90
CA ASP A 177 13.31 -9.10 -14.79
C ASP A 177 13.38 -7.60 -14.42
N GLU A 178 14.50 -7.15 -13.86
CA GLU A 178 14.70 -5.77 -13.40
C GLU A 178 15.68 -5.03 -14.30
N ASN A 179 15.25 -3.88 -14.82
CA ASN A 179 16.09 -2.94 -15.56
C ASN A 179 16.18 -1.62 -14.77
N GLN A 180 17.37 -1.30 -14.28
CA GLN A 180 17.66 -0.08 -13.56
C GLN A 180 18.37 0.91 -14.48
N ILE A 181 17.96 2.18 -14.44
CA ILE A 181 18.65 3.30 -15.07
C ILE A 181 19.06 4.25 -13.95
N ILE A 182 20.36 4.26 -13.63
CA ILE A 182 20.96 5.10 -12.59
C ILE A 182 22.05 5.96 -13.22
N ASP A 183 22.00 7.28 -13.04
CA ASP A 183 22.96 8.22 -13.67
C ASP A 183 23.11 7.99 -15.19
N GLY A 184 22.02 7.61 -15.86
CA GLY A 184 22.01 7.28 -17.29
C GLY A 184 22.63 5.93 -17.67
N LYS A 185 23.06 5.11 -16.71
CA LYS A 185 23.59 3.76 -16.94
C LYS A 185 22.51 2.72 -16.72
N ALA A 186 22.35 1.83 -17.70
CA ALA A 186 21.39 0.73 -17.63
C ALA A 186 22.04 -0.54 -17.06
N THR A 187 21.39 -1.17 -16.08
CA THR A 187 21.75 -2.47 -15.53
C THR A 187 20.55 -3.40 -15.64
N LEU A 188 20.78 -4.63 -16.11
CA LEU A 188 19.75 -5.67 -16.18
C LEU A 188 20.08 -6.77 -15.19
N GLN A 189 19.10 -7.14 -14.37
CA GLN A 189 19.17 -8.25 -13.43
C GLN A 189 17.91 -9.11 -13.58
N LYS A 190 18.05 -10.40 -13.27
CA LYS A 190 16.92 -11.32 -13.19
C LYS A 190 16.99 -12.10 -11.90
N GLU A 191 15.88 -12.15 -11.17
CA GLU A 191 15.75 -12.86 -9.91
C GLU A 191 14.53 -13.79 -9.97
N CYS A 192 14.62 -14.94 -9.30
CA CYS A 192 13.52 -15.89 -9.26
C CYS A 192 13.29 -16.40 -7.83
N TYR A 193 12.02 -16.53 -7.47
CA TYR A 193 11.58 -16.92 -6.14
C TYR A 193 10.48 -17.98 -6.23
N THR A 194 10.58 -19.03 -5.41
CA THR A 194 9.45 -19.96 -5.23
C THR A 194 8.41 -19.28 -4.35
N ILE A 195 7.19 -19.13 -4.87
CA ILE A 195 6.05 -18.56 -4.13
C ILE A 195 4.80 -19.44 -4.15
N GLY A 196 4.82 -20.59 -4.84
CA GLY A 196 3.68 -21.51 -4.91
C GLY A 196 2.46 -20.88 -5.58
N ASP A 197 1.28 -21.12 -5.02
CA ASP A 197 0.01 -20.59 -5.54
C ASP A 197 -0.33 -19.19 -5.02
N HIS A 198 0.67 -18.49 -4.48
CA HIS A 198 0.52 -17.13 -3.97
C HIS A 198 0.76 -16.07 -5.05
N SER A 199 0.26 -14.88 -4.78
CA SER A 199 0.36 -13.70 -5.63
C SER A 199 1.66 -12.93 -5.39
N TYR A 200 1.94 -11.96 -6.27
CA TYR A 200 3.00 -10.96 -6.07
C TYR A 200 2.89 -10.26 -4.69
N PHE A 201 1.67 -9.93 -4.26
CA PHE A 201 1.46 -9.16 -3.04
C PHE A 201 1.78 -9.97 -1.79
N TRP A 202 1.50 -11.27 -1.82
CA TRP A 202 1.94 -12.17 -0.76
C TRP A 202 3.46 -12.09 -0.57
N TRP A 203 4.22 -12.14 -1.66
CA TRP A 203 5.67 -12.04 -1.61
C TRP A 203 6.13 -10.68 -1.08
N LEU A 204 5.51 -9.57 -1.50
CA LEU A 204 5.84 -8.23 -1.02
C LEU A 204 5.68 -8.07 0.50
N TYR A 205 4.65 -8.67 1.10
CA TYR A 205 4.36 -8.48 2.54
C TYR A 205 4.97 -9.53 3.45
N PHE A 206 5.16 -10.75 2.96
CA PHE A 206 5.64 -11.85 3.80
C PHE A 206 7.08 -12.23 3.48
N GLY A 207 7.58 -11.97 2.26
CA GLY A 207 8.99 -12.18 1.90
C GLY A 207 9.49 -13.62 2.04
N LEU A 208 8.61 -14.60 2.22
CA LEU A 208 8.97 -15.99 2.53
C LEU A 208 9.39 -16.81 1.31
N GLY A 209 9.56 -16.19 0.14
CA GLY A 209 9.98 -16.88 -1.07
C GLY A 209 11.45 -17.30 -0.99
N LYS A 210 11.75 -18.56 -1.30
CA LYS A 210 13.14 -19.02 -1.44
C LYS A 210 13.67 -18.60 -2.81
N GLU A 211 14.82 -17.92 -2.83
CA GLU A 211 15.53 -17.63 -4.07
C GLU A 211 15.92 -18.94 -4.78
N VAL A 212 15.68 -19.00 -6.08
CA VAL A 212 15.96 -20.15 -6.94
C VAL A 212 16.59 -19.70 -8.25
N SER A 213 17.23 -20.63 -8.95
CA SER A 213 17.75 -20.35 -10.29
C SER A 213 16.61 -20.03 -11.25
N CYS A 214 16.80 -19.01 -12.08
CA CYS A 214 15.96 -18.71 -13.23
C CYS A 214 16.28 -19.66 -14.38
N ASN A 215 15.92 -20.94 -14.23
CA ASN A 215 16.05 -21.95 -15.28
C ASN A 215 14.93 -21.83 -16.32
#